data_AF-A0A1H0GMK9-F1
#
_entry.id   AF-A0A1H0GMK9-F1
#
_cell.length_a   1.000
_cell.length_b   1.000
_cell.length_c   1.000
_cell.angle_alpha   90.00
_cell.angle_beta   90.00
_cell.angle_gamma   90.00
#
_symmetry.space_group_name_H-M   'P 1'
#
loop_
_entity.id
_entity.type
_entity.pdbx_description
1 polymer ?
#
loop_
_entity_poly.entity_id
_entity_poly.type
_entity_poly.pdbx_seq_one_letter_code
_entity_poly.pdbx_strand_id
1 'polypeptide(L)'
;MLKPLSLIVLLFCSLTLTAQEEPIYQTENEKHIIWQPGVKLTFDMFQNTHPNAHDLAVIEKEHRHSLPYLGFWKVLDVPKKKSGWRKGIKEQAYFCAAFSKFQSFIVVRDSFDLEVAQIQWDILELGTRYSRIILDSLQTTAEAETGGPVTGLVSIYFFTAGTKGEELYNGFMKTFLKEAAIPRNHEKLLEYRKFVDEMLDQTSKFATRSEEAWRFLSDKPIQSNLKMAKNIIGDLRQKE
;
A
#
# COMPACT_ATOMS: atom_id res chain seq x y z
N MET A 1 -23.79 -40.86 -50.65
CA MET A 1 -22.36 -40.68 -50.30
C MET A 1 -22.11 -39.20 -50.06
N LEU A 2 -21.44 -38.87 -48.94
CA LEU A 2 -21.02 -37.54 -48.42
C LEU A 2 -22.14 -36.54 -48.08
N LYS A 3 -22.23 -35.84 -46.93
CA LYS A 3 -21.63 -35.88 -45.57
C LYS A 3 -22.55 -34.99 -44.69
N PRO A 4 -22.75 -35.28 -43.39
CA PRO A 4 -23.50 -34.42 -42.47
C PRO A 4 -22.56 -33.40 -41.85
N LEU A 5 -22.74 -32.11 -42.13
CA LEU A 5 -22.11 -31.05 -41.35
C LEU A 5 -23.00 -29.82 -41.46
N SER A 6 -23.67 -29.50 -40.35
CA SER A 6 -24.26 -28.21 -39.95
C SER A 6 -25.46 -28.46 -39.05
N LEU A 7 -25.24 -29.30 -38.03
CA LEU A 7 -25.98 -29.22 -36.78
C LEU A 7 -25.33 -28.08 -35.97
N ILE A 8 -26.14 -27.30 -35.27
CA ILE A 8 -25.76 -26.31 -34.23
C ILE A 8 -25.40 -24.91 -34.77
N VAL A 9 -26.41 -24.13 -35.16
CA VAL A 9 -26.34 -22.64 -35.17
C VAL A 9 -27.47 -22.01 -34.34
N LEU A 10 -28.30 -22.80 -33.65
CA LEU A 10 -29.39 -22.29 -32.80
C LEU A 10 -29.24 -22.72 -31.34
N LEU A 11 -28.03 -22.55 -30.81
CA LEU A 11 -27.82 -22.33 -29.38
C LEU A 11 -27.20 -20.94 -29.24
N PHE A 12 -28.01 -19.90 -29.51
CA PHE A 12 -27.73 -18.55 -29.02
C PHE A 12 -27.87 -18.63 -27.49
N CYS A 13 -26.83 -19.18 -26.86
CA CYS A 13 -26.57 -19.03 -25.45
C CYS A 13 -26.56 -17.55 -25.15
N SER A 14 -27.63 -17.11 -24.50
CA SER A 14 -27.67 -16.09 -23.48
C SER A 14 -26.47 -16.22 -22.55
N LEU A 15 -25.32 -15.73 -22.99
CA LEU A 15 -24.21 -15.31 -22.15
C LEU A 15 -24.13 -13.80 -22.33
N THR A 16 -25.13 -13.09 -21.80
CA THR A 16 -24.85 -11.76 -21.25
C THR A 16 -23.84 -11.99 -20.16
N LEU A 17 -22.56 -11.89 -20.53
CA LEU A 17 -21.48 -11.63 -19.62
C LEU A 17 -21.86 -10.30 -18.95
N THR A 18 -22.60 -10.36 -17.85
CA THR A 18 -22.57 -9.28 -16.88
C THR A 18 -21.16 -9.33 -16.33
N ALA A 19 -20.23 -8.67 -17.02
CA ALA A 19 -19.10 -8.10 -16.35
C ALA A 19 -19.74 -7.23 -15.27
N GLN A 20 -19.83 -7.77 -14.06
CA GLN A 20 -20.19 -7.00 -12.90
C GLN A 20 -19.06 -5.99 -12.81
N GLU A 21 -19.31 -4.76 -13.29
CA GLU A 21 -18.33 -3.68 -13.23
C GLU A 21 -17.93 -3.59 -11.77
N GLU A 22 -16.71 -4.04 -11.48
CA GLU A 22 -16.12 -3.90 -10.16
C GLU A 22 -16.24 -2.43 -9.77
N PRO A 23 -16.68 -2.11 -8.53
CA PRO A 23 -16.84 -0.73 -8.12
C PRO A 23 -15.55 0.04 -8.42
N ILE A 24 -15.67 1.17 -9.12
CA ILE A 24 -14.50 2.04 -9.35
C ILE A 24 -14.16 2.69 -8.01
N TYR A 25 -13.24 2.07 -7.28
CA TYR A 25 -12.74 2.57 -6.00
C TYR A 25 -11.80 3.75 -6.23
N GLN A 26 -12.07 4.87 -5.56
CA GLN A 26 -11.18 6.02 -5.56
C GLN A 26 -9.88 5.68 -4.83
N THR A 27 -8.75 5.98 -5.48
CA THR A 27 -7.39 5.76 -4.96
C THR A 27 -6.68 7.08 -4.61
N GLU A 28 -7.38 8.20 -4.79
CA GLU A 28 -6.89 9.55 -4.58
C GLU A 28 -8.04 10.45 -4.11
N ASN A 29 -7.72 11.43 -3.25
CA ASN A 29 -8.61 12.54 -2.92
C ASN A 29 -7.85 13.87 -3.00
N GLU A 30 -8.47 14.97 -2.58
CA GLU A 30 -7.86 16.30 -2.61
C GLU A 30 -6.53 16.39 -1.85
N LYS A 31 -6.34 15.57 -0.81
CA LYS A 31 -5.19 15.65 0.10
C LYS A 31 -4.14 14.58 -0.14
N HIS A 32 -4.56 13.38 -0.54
CA HIS A 32 -3.70 12.20 -0.56
C HIS A 32 -3.88 11.38 -1.83
N ILE A 33 -2.80 10.73 -2.23
CA ILE A 33 -2.77 9.70 -3.25
C ILE A 33 -2.30 8.42 -2.58
N ILE A 34 -3.02 7.33 -2.76
CA ILE A 34 -2.59 6.01 -2.29
C ILE A 34 -1.86 5.31 -3.42
N TRP A 35 -0.75 4.65 -3.09
CA TRP A 35 0.06 3.94 -4.06
C TRP A 35 -0.78 2.92 -4.82
N GLN A 36 -0.64 2.90 -6.15
CA GLN A 36 -1.26 1.93 -7.06
C GLN A 36 -0.27 1.53 -8.15
N PRO A 37 -0.38 0.31 -8.71
CA PRO A 37 0.48 -0.12 -9.81
C PRO A 37 0.44 0.87 -10.98
N GLY A 38 1.63 1.29 -11.43
CA GLY A 38 1.79 2.15 -12.61
C GLY A 38 1.48 3.64 -12.38
N VAL A 39 0.99 4.05 -11.22
CA VAL A 39 0.78 5.47 -10.91
C VAL A 39 2.12 6.18 -10.75
N LYS A 40 2.27 7.33 -11.43
CA LYS A 40 3.47 8.17 -11.40
C LYS A 40 3.18 9.50 -10.73
N LEU A 41 4.08 9.91 -9.84
CA LEU A 41 4.07 11.26 -9.28
C LEU A 41 4.33 12.29 -10.38
N THR A 42 3.63 13.41 -10.30
CA THR A 42 3.82 14.56 -11.17
C THR A 42 4.06 15.81 -10.33
N PHE A 43 4.65 16.85 -10.92
CA PHE A 43 4.91 18.10 -10.19
C PHE A 43 3.65 18.73 -9.60
N ASP A 44 2.50 18.60 -10.27
CA ASP A 44 1.24 19.20 -9.83
C ASP A 44 0.65 18.52 -8.58
N MET A 45 1.18 17.36 -8.21
CA MET A 45 0.83 16.67 -6.96
C MET A 45 1.53 17.28 -5.74
N PHE A 46 2.59 18.08 -5.92
CA PHE A 46 3.28 18.79 -4.84
C PHE A 46 2.61 20.15 -4.62
N GLN A 47 1.62 20.19 -3.72
CA GLN A 47 0.69 21.32 -3.58
C GLN A 47 1.03 22.26 -2.42
N ASN A 48 2.04 21.95 -1.60
CA ASN A 48 2.47 22.85 -0.55
C ASN A 48 3.30 24.01 -1.11
N THR A 49 2.70 25.20 -1.18
CA THR A 49 3.35 26.43 -1.67
C THR A 49 4.10 27.20 -0.57
N HIS A 50 3.94 26.79 0.70
CA HIS A 50 4.52 27.48 1.86
C HIS A 50 5.19 26.46 2.80
N PRO A 51 6.27 25.79 2.34
CA PRO A 51 7.03 24.89 3.19
C PRO A 51 7.59 25.62 4.42
N ASN A 52 7.64 24.92 5.55
CA ASN A 52 8.15 25.49 6.78
C ASN A 52 9.69 25.62 6.73
N ALA A 53 10.27 26.45 7.61
CA ALA A 53 11.71 26.71 7.63
C ALA A 53 12.56 25.47 7.92
N HIS A 54 12.05 24.50 8.69
CA HIS A 54 12.76 23.25 8.96
C HIS A 54 12.90 22.41 7.69
N ASP A 55 11.82 22.25 6.93
CA ASP A 55 11.83 21.47 5.70
C ASP A 55 12.74 22.10 4.63
N LEU A 56 12.71 23.44 4.53
CA LEU A 56 13.61 24.18 3.63
C LEU A 56 15.08 23.94 4.01
N ALA A 57 15.41 23.98 5.31
CA ALA A 57 16.76 23.69 5.78
C ALA A 57 17.20 22.24 5.50
N VAL A 58 16.26 21.27 5.55
CA VAL A 58 16.52 19.87 5.21
C VAL A 58 16.88 19.74 3.74
N ILE A 59 16.05 20.26 2.82
CA ILE A 59 16.32 20.12 1.39
C ILE A 59 17.57 20.89 0.95
N GLU A 60 17.88 22.03 1.58
CA GLU A 60 19.11 22.78 1.34
C GLU A 60 20.34 21.97 1.74
N LYS A 61 20.33 21.38 2.95
CA LYS A 61 21.39 20.51 3.45
C LYS A 61 21.59 19.26 2.58
N GLU A 62 20.51 18.73 2.03
CA GLU A 62 20.54 17.54 1.18
C GLU A 62 20.78 17.84 -0.30
N HIS A 63 20.93 19.12 -0.68
CA HIS A 63 21.07 19.58 -2.07
C HIS A 63 19.92 19.08 -2.98
N ARG A 64 18.70 19.15 -2.44
CA ARG A 64 17.45 18.74 -3.10
C ARG A 64 16.54 19.93 -3.37
N HIS A 65 15.64 19.75 -4.32
CA HIS A 65 14.64 20.75 -4.70
C HIS A 65 13.20 20.36 -4.35
N SER A 66 12.99 19.17 -3.79
CA SER A 66 11.67 18.74 -3.35
C SER A 66 11.74 17.91 -2.08
N LEU A 67 10.63 17.86 -1.35
CA LEU A 67 10.44 16.94 -0.25
C LEU A 67 9.06 16.28 -0.39
N PRO A 68 9.02 14.97 -0.70
CA PRO A 68 7.76 14.23 -0.65
C PRO A 68 7.42 13.88 0.79
N TYR A 69 6.17 14.16 1.18
CA TYR A 69 5.59 13.72 2.43
C TYR A 69 4.86 12.41 2.21
N LEU A 70 5.47 11.34 2.73
CA LEU A 70 4.99 9.97 2.59
C LEU A 70 4.51 9.41 3.93
N GLY A 71 3.47 8.58 3.91
CA GLY A 71 2.87 7.99 5.09
C GLY A 71 2.72 6.48 4.98
N PHE A 72 3.26 5.74 5.96
CA PHE A 72 2.96 4.33 6.17
C PHE A 72 1.61 4.24 6.90
N TRP A 73 0.52 4.08 6.16
CA TRP A 73 -0.80 4.04 6.76
C TRP A 73 -1.20 2.61 7.08
N LYS A 74 -1.93 2.45 8.20
CA LYS A 74 -2.34 1.15 8.71
C LYS A 74 -3.70 1.24 9.37
N VAL A 75 -4.59 0.31 9.04
CA VAL A 75 -5.94 0.17 9.61
C VAL A 75 -6.21 -1.30 9.91
N LEU A 76 -6.82 -1.59 11.04
CA LEU A 76 -7.32 -2.91 11.39
C LEU A 76 -8.84 -2.86 11.53
N ASP A 77 -9.55 -3.65 10.73
CA ASP A 77 -10.98 -3.86 10.86
C ASP A 77 -11.26 -5.21 11.55
N VAL A 78 -12.07 -5.16 12.61
CA VAL A 78 -12.42 -6.31 13.46
C VAL A 78 -13.93 -6.56 13.44
N PRO A 79 -14.41 -7.77 13.79
CA PRO A 79 -15.84 -8.03 13.92
C PRO A 79 -16.56 -7.01 14.80
N LYS A 80 -17.73 -6.53 14.35
CA LYS A 80 -18.54 -5.57 15.11
C LYS A 80 -18.87 -6.05 16.53
N LYS A 81 -19.09 -7.36 16.67
CA LYS A 81 -19.41 -8.06 17.93
C LYS A 81 -18.34 -9.12 18.20
N LYS A 82 -17.96 -9.32 19.47
CA LYS A 82 -16.99 -10.35 19.88
C LYS A 82 -17.38 -11.77 19.46
N SER A 83 -18.69 -12.06 19.41
CA SER A 83 -19.20 -13.34 18.91
C SER A 83 -18.93 -13.59 17.42
N GLY A 84 -18.53 -12.57 16.66
CA GLY A 84 -18.13 -12.71 15.26
C GLY A 84 -16.90 -13.59 15.09
N TRP A 85 -15.89 -13.46 15.95
CA TRP A 85 -14.72 -14.35 15.96
C TRP A 85 -15.11 -15.81 16.17
N ARG A 86 -16.03 -16.07 17.12
CA ARG A 86 -16.57 -17.42 17.37
C ARG A 86 -17.37 -17.99 16.18
N LYS A 87 -17.87 -17.13 15.30
CA LYS A 87 -18.57 -17.50 14.05
C LYS A 87 -17.64 -17.55 12.85
N GLY A 88 -16.32 -17.46 13.05
CA GLY A 88 -15.33 -17.53 11.97
C GLY A 88 -15.18 -16.24 11.15
N ILE A 89 -15.72 -15.10 11.61
CA ILE A 89 -15.50 -13.82 10.93
C ILE A 89 -14.04 -13.40 11.18
N LYS A 90 -13.26 -13.34 10.11
CA LYS A 90 -11.86 -12.93 10.12
C LYS A 90 -11.71 -11.42 10.17
N GLU A 91 -10.65 -10.96 10.82
CA GLU A 91 -10.22 -9.56 10.76
C GLU A 91 -9.60 -9.22 9.41
N GLN A 92 -9.52 -7.92 9.12
CA GLN A 92 -8.87 -7.41 7.92
C GLN A 92 -7.84 -6.35 8.32
N ALA A 93 -6.58 -6.64 8.02
CA ALA A 93 -5.49 -5.70 8.20
C ALA A 93 -5.18 -5.03 6.86
N TYR A 94 -5.11 -3.72 6.88
CA TYR A 94 -4.78 -2.89 5.74
C TYR A 94 -3.50 -2.12 6.06
N PHE A 95 -2.61 -2.09 5.09
CA PHE A 95 -1.44 -1.23 5.05
C PHE A 95 -1.48 -0.48 3.72
N CYS A 96 -0.89 0.70 3.59
CA CYS A 96 -0.63 1.31 2.28
C CYS A 96 0.40 2.42 2.37
N ALA A 97 1.04 2.71 1.24
CA ALA A 97 1.89 3.87 1.07
C ALA A 97 1.07 5.07 0.58
N ALA A 98 0.97 6.11 1.39
CA ALA A 98 0.24 7.34 1.03
C ALA A 98 1.22 8.48 0.71
N PHE A 99 0.91 9.24 -0.32
CA PHE A 99 1.57 10.51 -0.65
C PHE A 99 0.65 11.67 -0.27
N SER A 100 1.16 12.63 0.50
CA SER A 100 0.42 13.82 0.95
C SER A 100 0.68 15.00 0.04
N LYS A 101 -0.31 15.40 -0.76
CA LYS A 101 -0.16 16.47 -1.75
C LYS A 101 0.12 17.83 -1.10
N PHE A 102 -0.68 18.15 -0.08
CA PHE A 102 -0.68 19.47 0.57
C PHE A 102 0.47 19.66 1.57
N GLN A 103 1.23 18.59 1.88
CA GLN A 103 2.44 18.69 2.69
C GLN A 103 3.69 18.63 1.81
N SER A 104 3.65 17.85 0.73
CA SER A 104 4.74 17.75 -0.24
C SER A 104 4.92 19.04 -1.02
N PHE A 105 6.17 19.48 -1.17
CA PHE A 105 6.51 20.70 -1.92
C PHE A 105 7.68 20.49 -2.87
N ILE A 106 7.75 21.38 -3.85
CA ILE A 106 8.85 21.51 -4.79
C ILE A 106 9.22 22.99 -4.92
N VAL A 107 10.50 23.32 -4.74
CA VAL A 107 11.02 24.69 -4.90
C VAL A 107 11.52 24.95 -6.32
N VAL A 108 12.05 23.93 -6.98
CA VAL A 108 12.52 23.96 -8.37
C VAL A 108 12.07 22.70 -9.08
N ARG A 109 11.44 22.83 -10.26
CA ARG A 109 11.01 21.69 -11.08
C ARG A 109 12.22 20.93 -11.62
N ASP A 110 12.55 19.84 -10.95
CA ASP A 110 13.71 19.00 -11.24
C ASP A 110 13.25 17.54 -11.41
N SER A 111 13.51 16.97 -12.59
CA SER A 111 13.12 15.60 -12.90
C SER A 111 13.83 14.56 -12.04
N PHE A 112 15.07 14.83 -11.61
CA PHE A 112 15.80 13.94 -10.71
C PHE A 112 15.09 13.83 -9.37
N ASP A 113 14.69 14.97 -8.79
CA ASP A 113 14.00 15.00 -7.51
C ASP A 113 12.60 14.37 -7.58
N LEU A 114 11.91 14.49 -8.72
CA LEU A 114 10.65 13.79 -8.96
C LEU A 114 10.83 12.26 -9.02
N GLU A 115 11.89 11.79 -9.69
CA GLU A 115 12.22 10.36 -9.77
C GLU A 115 12.64 9.81 -8.41
N VAL A 116 13.43 10.57 -7.64
CA VAL A 116 13.75 10.26 -6.24
C VAL A 116 12.46 10.10 -5.45
N ALA A 117 11.53 11.06 -5.52
CA ALA A 117 10.27 10.99 -4.79
C ALA A 117 9.44 9.76 -5.16
N GLN A 118 9.40 9.39 -6.44
CA GLN A 118 8.75 8.15 -6.89
C GLN A 118 9.39 6.91 -6.27
N ILE A 119 10.72 6.80 -6.29
CA ILE A 119 11.42 5.66 -5.69
C ILE A 119 11.18 5.60 -4.17
N GLN A 120 11.18 6.74 -3.47
CA GLN A 120 10.85 6.79 -2.03
C GLN A 120 9.45 6.23 -1.75
N TRP A 121 8.46 6.60 -2.57
CA TRP A 121 7.09 6.12 -2.43
C TRP A 121 6.93 4.63 -2.76
N ASP A 122 7.67 4.16 -3.76
CA ASP A 122 7.68 2.74 -4.14
C ASP A 122 8.40 1.86 -3.10
N ILE A 123 9.49 2.33 -2.48
CA ILE A 123 10.14 1.66 -1.35
C ILE A 123 9.18 1.59 -0.15
N LEU A 124 8.38 2.62 0.07
CA LEU A 124 7.35 2.61 1.11
C LEU A 124 6.28 1.55 0.83
N GLU A 125 5.84 1.41 -0.42
CA GLU A 125 4.94 0.32 -0.82
C GLU A 125 5.58 -1.04 -0.51
N LEU A 126 6.85 -1.27 -0.83
CA LEU A 126 7.54 -2.53 -0.47
C LEU A 126 7.48 -2.82 1.03
N GLY A 127 7.66 -1.79 1.88
CA GLY A 127 7.46 -1.91 3.33
C GLY A 127 6.05 -2.38 3.69
N THR A 128 5.02 -1.82 3.07
CA THR A 128 3.62 -2.18 3.34
C THR A 128 3.27 -3.59 2.86
N ARG A 129 3.83 -4.00 1.70
CA ARG A 129 3.71 -5.37 1.19
C ARG A 129 4.36 -6.37 2.13
N TYR A 130 5.52 -6.03 2.69
CA TYR A 130 6.18 -6.87 3.67
C TYR A 130 5.33 -7.11 4.92
N SER A 131 4.61 -6.08 5.41
CA SER A 131 3.63 -6.27 6.49
C SER A 131 2.52 -7.24 6.11
N ARG A 132 1.98 -7.16 4.87
CA ARG A 132 0.98 -8.12 4.38
C ARG A 132 1.53 -9.53 4.27
N ILE A 133 2.76 -9.70 3.77
CA ILE A 133 3.46 -10.99 3.66
C ILE A 133 3.60 -11.65 5.03
N ILE A 134 4.01 -10.90 6.06
CA ILE A 134 4.13 -11.42 7.43
C ILE A 134 2.80 -11.96 7.93
N LEU A 135 1.71 -11.19 7.78
CA LEU A 135 0.39 -11.62 8.24
C LEU A 135 -0.16 -12.80 7.44
N ASP A 136 -0.01 -12.81 6.12
CA ASP A 136 -0.42 -13.91 5.24
C ASP A 136 0.31 -15.21 5.62
N SER A 137 1.62 -15.13 5.86
CA SER A 137 2.45 -16.25 6.28
C SER A 137 2.00 -16.80 7.64
N LEU A 138 1.88 -15.94 8.65
CA LEU A 138 1.44 -16.36 9.99
C LEU A 138 0.05 -16.98 9.97
N GLN A 139 -0.89 -16.38 9.23
CA GLN A 139 -2.25 -16.88 9.09
C GLN A 139 -2.28 -18.24 8.38
N THR A 140 -1.57 -18.37 7.26
CA THR A 140 -1.51 -19.61 6.48
C THR A 140 -0.88 -20.75 7.27
N THR A 141 0.21 -20.49 7.98
CA THR A 141 0.85 -21.49 8.85
C THR A 141 -0.08 -21.94 9.97
N ALA A 142 -0.72 -21.00 10.67
CA ALA A 142 -1.62 -21.36 11.76
C ALA A 142 -2.85 -22.15 11.29
N GLU A 143 -3.39 -21.83 10.11
CA GLU A 143 -4.51 -22.58 9.52
C GLU A 143 -4.11 -24.00 9.09
N ALA A 144 -2.90 -24.17 8.56
CA ALA A 144 -2.36 -25.48 8.23
C ALA A 144 -2.14 -26.35 9.47
N GLU A 145 -1.63 -25.79 10.58
CA GLU A 145 -1.39 -26.50 11.83
C GLU A 145 -2.68 -26.89 12.56
N THR A 146 -3.70 -26.02 12.52
CA THR A 146 -4.98 -26.25 13.22
C THR A 146 -6.01 -27.01 12.39
N GLY A 147 -5.77 -27.19 11.08
CA GLY A 147 -6.70 -27.86 10.17
C GLY A 147 -7.98 -27.07 9.90
N GLY A 148 -7.97 -25.75 10.12
CA GLY A 148 -9.14 -24.91 9.92
C GLY A 148 -8.87 -23.41 10.08
N PRO A 149 -9.89 -22.55 9.87
CA PRO A 149 -9.73 -21.11 9.95
C PRO A 149 -9.31 -20.63 11.35
N VAL A 150 -8.27 -19.82 11.42
CA VAL A 150 -7.80 -19.17 12.66
C VAL A 150 -8.32 -17.74 12.69
N THR A 151 -8.86 -17.29 13.83
CA THR A 151 -9.32 -15.92 14.02
C THR A 151 -8.60 -15.30 15.22
N GLY A 152 -8.47 -13.96 15.29
CA GLY A 152 -7.73 -13.31 16.38
C GLY A 152 -6.25 -13.05 16.06
N LEU A 153 -5.63 -13.90 15.25
CA LEU A 153 -4.19 -13.85 14.96
C LEU A 153 -3.78 -12.53 14.32
N VAL A 154 -4.50 -12.10 13.28
CA VAL A 154 -4.24 -10.83 12.59
C VAL A 154 -4.28 -9.66 13.56
N SER A 155 -5.25 -9.64 14.49
CA SER A 155 -5.35 -8.58 15.50
C SER A 155 -4.14 -8.54 16.45
N ILE A 156 -3.61 -9.71 16.83
CA ILE A 156 -2.46 -9.83 17.74
C ILE A 156 -1.17 -9.34 17.07
N TYR A 157 -0.95 -9.73 15.81
CA TYR A 157 0.31 -9.46 15.12
C TYR A 157 0.30 -8.20 14.26
N PHE A 158 -0.84 -7.49 14.16
CA PHE A 158 -1.00 -6.31 13.31
C PHE A 158 0.12 -5.27 13.48
N PHE A 159 0.39 -4.87 14.73
CA PHE A 159 1.44 -3.88 14.98
C PHE A 159 2.84 -4.43 14.72
N THR A 160 3.11 -5.68 15.10
CA THR A 160 4.40 -6.31 14.82
C THR A 160 4.69 -6.34 13.33
N ALA A 161 3.72 -6.75 12.51
CA ALA A 161 3.84 -6.76 11.06
C ALA A 161 4.04 -5.34 10.49
N GLY A 162 3.28 -4.36 10.98
CA GLY A 162 3.43 -2.95 10.61
C GLY A 162 4.84 -2.42 10.92
N THR A 163 5.33 -2.62 12.15
CA THR A 163 6.67 -2.21 12.58
C THR A 163 7.76 -2.86 11.73
N LYS A 164 7.63 -4.14 11.40
CA LYS A 164 8.58 -4.84 10.53
C LYS A 164 8.59 -4.29 9.10
N GLY A 165 7.44 -3.87 8.58
CA GLY A 165 7.34 -3.16 7.31
C GLY A 165 8.00 -1.79 7.35
N GLU A 166 7.77 -1.01 8.41
CA GLU A 166 8.42 0.28 8.65
C GLU A 166 9.95 0.13 8.80
N GLU A 167 10.42 -0.89 9.50
CA GLU A 167 11.85 -1.22 9.62
C GLU A 167 12.49 -1.51 8.24
N LEU A 168 11.82 -2.30 7.41
CA LEU A 168 12.28 -2.60 6.04
C LEU A 168 12.36 -1.32 5.19
N TYR A 169 11.30 -0.51 5.20
CA TYR A 169 11.27 0.80 4.53
C TYR A 169 12.43 1.68 5.00
N ASN A 170 12.61 1.87 6.31
CA ASN A 170 13.66 2.72 6.87
C ASN A 170 15.07 2.23 6.51
N GLY A 171 15.26 0.90 6.45
CA GLY A 171 16.52 0.29 6.01
C GLY A 171 16.88 0.67 4.57
N PHE A 172 15.96 0.42 3.63
CA PHE A 172 16.16 0.76 2.22
C PHE A 172 16.26 2.26 1.96
N MET A 173 15.43 3.05 2.64
CA MET A 173 15.46 4.52 2.50
C MET A 173 16.80 5.10 2.92
N LYS A 174 17.37 4.61 4.02
CA LYS A 174 18.66 5.09 4.51
C LYS A 174 19.78 4.85 3.48
N THR A 175 19.83 3.66 2.87
CA THR A 175 20.85 3.36 1.87
C THR A 175 20.59 4.13 0.58
N PHE A 176 19.33 4.15 0.11
CA PHE A 176 18.91 4.90 -1.08
C PHE A 176 19.27 6.40 -0.98
N LEU A 177 18.94 7.04 0.13
CA LEU A 177 19.25 8.45 0.33
C LEU A 177 20.76 8.71 0.32
N LYS A 178 21.53 7.84 1.00
CA LYS A 178 22.98 7.98 1.12
C LYS A 178 23.72 7.74 -0.20
N GLU A 179 23.27 6.81 -1.02
CA GLU A 179 24.02 6.34 -2.19
C GLU A 179 23.55 6.98 -3.50
N ALA A 180 22.25 7.31 -3.61
CA ALA A 180 21.64 7.84 -4.82
C ALA A 180 21.15 9.27 -4.65
N ALA A 181 20.20 9.50 -3.73
CA ALA A 181 19.45 10.76 -3.70
C ALA A 181 20.28 11.97 -3.29
N ILE A 182 20.93 11.93 -2.11
CA ILE A 182 21.71 13.07 -1.57
C ILE A 182 22.96 13.34 -2.43
N PRO A 183 23.75 12.33 -2.86
CA PRO A 183 24.89 12.58 -3.76
C PRO A 183 24.47 12.94 -5.19
N ARG A 184 23.18 12.88 -5.51
CA ARG A 184 22.62 13.04 -6.85
C ARG A 184 23.24 12.09 -7.89
N ASN A 185 23.46 10.83 -7.50
CA ASN A 185 24.09 9.83 -8.34
C ASN A 185 23.05 9.16 -9.26
N HIS A 186 23.06 9.54 -10.54
CA HIS A 186 22.15 9.00 -11.55
C HIS A 186 22.31 7.50 -11.82
N GLU A 187 23.54 6.98 -11.79
CA GLU A 187 23.78 5.54 -11.99
C GLU A 187 23.14 4.73 -10.86
N LYS A 188 23.36 5.16 -9.62
CA LYS A 188 22.72 4.53 -8.46
C LYS A 188 21.21 4.69 -8.47
N LEU A 189 20.70 5.84 -8.91
CA LEU A 189 19.26 6.05 -9.07
C LEU A 189 18.64 4.98 -9.99
N LEU A 190 19.27 4.72 -11.14
CA LEU A 190 18.82 3.70 -12.09
C LEU A 190 18.91 2.28 -11.52
N GLU A 191 19.98 1.96 -10.79
CA GLU A 191 20.12 0.67 -10.09
C GLU A 191 18.98 0.47 -9.08
N TYR A 192 18.70 1.48 -8.24
CA TYR A 192 17.61 1.42 -7.27
C TYR A 192 16.25 1.34 -7.97
N ARG A 193 16.02 2.08 -9.05
CA ARG A 193 14.79 2.01 -9.84
C ARG A 193 14.52 0.58 -10.31
N LYS A 194 15.52 -0.05 -10.95
CA LYS A 194 15.43 -1.42 -11.43
C LYS A 194 15.18 -2.41 -10.29
N PHE A 195 15.95 -2.30 -9.20
CA PHE A 195 15.79 -3.16 -8.03
C PHE A 195 14.38 -3.05 -7.43
N VAL A 196 13.87 -1.83 -7.24
CA VAL A 196 12.53 -1.61 -6.67
C VAL A 196 11.45 -2.13 -7.61
N ASP A 197 11.59 -1.94 -8.93
CA ASP A 197 10.64 -2.49 -9.92
C ASP A 197 10.61 -4.03 -9.87
N GLU A 198 11.77 -4.69 -9.79
CA GLU A 198 11.85 -6.14 -9.64
C GLU A 198 11.18 -6.62 -8.35
N MET A 199 11.42 -5.94 -7.23
CA MET A 199 10.80 -6.28 -5.95
C MET A 199 9.28 -6.04 -5.95
N LEU A 200 8.80 -4.98 -6.62
CA LEU A 200 7.38 -4.72 -6.80
C LEU A 200 6.72 -5.76 -7.70
N ASP A 201 7.40 -6.28 -8.70
CA ASP A 201 6.88 -7.36 -9.52
C ASP A 201 6.78 -8.68 -8.73
N GLN A 202 7.86 -9.07 -8.05
CA GLN A 202 7.93 -10.28 -7.22
C GLN A 202 6.89 -10.31 -6.10
N THR A 203 6.52 -9.14 -5.58
CA THR A 203 5.55 -9.00 -4.48
C THR A 203 4.16 -8.56 -4.96
N SER A 204 3.86 -8.64 -6.26
CA SER A 204 2.62 -8.15 -6.88
C SER A 204 1.34 -8.71 -6.26
N LYS A 205 1.33 -9.98 -5.80
CA LYS A 205 0.21 -10.59 -5.04
C LYS A 205 -0.20 -9.74 -3.83
N PHE A 206 0.74 -9.01 -3.23
CA PHE A 206 0.55 -8.22 -2.03
C PHE A 206 0.41 -6.72 -2.30
N ALA A 207 0.27 -6.30 -3.56
CA ALA A 207 0.09 -4.89 -3.91
C ALA A 207 -1.13 -4.26 -3.23
N THR A 208 -1.02 -2.98 -2.87
CA THR A 208 -2.17 -2.20 -2.39
C THR A 208 -3.30 -2.23 -3.42
N ARG A 209 -4.45 -2.81 -3.07
CA ARG A 209 -5.62 -2.88 -3.96
C ARG A 209 -6.44 -1.59 -3.91
N SER A 210 -7.17 -1.28 -4.99
CA SER A 210 -7.98 -0.05 -5.06
C SER A 210 -9.05 0.03 -3.97
N GLU A 211 -9.66 -1.09 -3.60
CA GLU A 211 -10.61 -1.17 -2.47
C GLU A 211 -9.98 -0.85 -1.12
N GLU A 212 -8.71 -1.22 -0.92
CA GLU A 212 -7.94 -0.92 0.29
C GLU A 212 -7.56 0.56 0.32
N ALA A 213 -7.17 1.13 -0.81
CA ALA A 213 -6.96 2.57 -0.94
C ALA A 213 -8.23 3.36 -0.58
N TRP A 214 -9.39 2.94 -1.12
CA TRP A 214 -10.67 3.55 -0.79
C TRP A 214 -11.00 3.45 0.70
N ARG A 215 -10.67 2.33 1.38
CA ARG A 215 -10.86 2.18 2.83
C ARG A 215 -10.14 3.27 3.62
N PHE A 216 -8.91 3.62 3.23
CA PHE A 216 -8.15 4.70 3.88
C PHE A 216 -8.73 6.08 3.58
N LEU A 217 -9.19 6.32 2.35
CA LEU A 217 -9.69 7.63 1.93
C LEU A 217 -11.12 7.93 2.43
N SER A 218 -11.94 6.89 2.59
CA SER A 218 -13.34 7.01 3.03
C SER A 218 -13.55 6.85 4.54
N ASP A 219 -12.55 6.30 5.22
CA ASP A 219 -12.61 5.83 6.62
C ASP A 219 -13.77 4.87 6.93
N LYS A 220 -14.25 4.12 5.93
CA LYS A 220 -15.37 3.18 6.07
C LYS A 220 -14.92 1.74 5.84
N PRO A 221 -15.21 0.80 6.75
CA PRO A 221 -14.92 -0.63 6.54
C PRO A 221 -15.46 -1.12 5.20
N ILE A 222 -14.64 -1.90 4.48
CA ILE A 222 -15.04 -2.53 3.21
C ILE A 222 -16.16 -3.54 3.47
N GLN A 223 -16.02 -4.35 4.53
CA GLN A 223 -17.00 -5.35 4.90
C GLN A 223 -17.97 -4.83 5.97
N SER A 224 -19.27 -4.97 5.70
CA SER A 224 -20.34 -4.41 6.55
C SER A 224 -20.47 -5.05 7.92
N ASN A 225 -19.94 -6.26 8.13
CA ASN A 225 -19.88 -6.97 9.41
C ASN A 225 -18.66 -6.59 10.27
N LEU A 226 -17.73 -5.78 9.73
CA LEU A 226 -16.54 -5.29 10.42
C LEU A 226 -16.66 -3.83 10.84
N LYS A 227 -15.77 -3.41 11.73
CA LYS A 227 -15.58 -2.03 12.18
C LYS A 227 -14.10 -1.77 12.42
N MET A 228 -13.67 -0.53 12.29
CA MET A 228 -12.33 -0.13 12.69
C MET A 228 -12.07 -0.44 14.17
N ALA A 229 -10.93 -1.06 14.45
CA ALA A 229 -10.44 -1.23 15.80
C ALA A 229 -10.09 0.14 16.40
N LYS A 230 -10.70 0.47 17.54
CA LYS A 230 -10.41 1.74 18.26
C LYS A 230 -9.11 1.67 19.05
N ASN A 231 -8.89 0.53 19.71
CA ASN A 231 -7.69 0.22 20.49
C ASN A 231 -7.17 -1.11 19.94
N ILE A 232 -5.94 -1.10 19.44
CA ILE A 232 -5.26 -2.34 19.05
C ILE A 232 -4.32 -2.66 20.21
N ILE A 233 -4.48 -3.85 20.81
CA ILE A 233 -3.60 -4.31 21.88
C ILE A 233 -2.23 -4.59 21.25
N GLY A 234 -1.20 -3.86 21.67
CA GLY A 234 0.17 -4.03 21.18
C GLY A 234 1.15 -2.94 21.61
N ASP A 235 0.68 -1.81 22.16
CA ASP A 235 1.58 -0.90 22.86
C ASP A 235 1.79 -1.36 24.31
N LEU A 236 2.75 -2.27 24.50
CA LEU A 236 3.23 -2.70 25.83
C LEU A 236 3.96 -1.58 26.61
N ARG A 237 3.98 -0.34 26.10
CA ARG A 237 4.51 0.83 26.81
C ARG A 237 3.48 1.58 27.64
N GLN A 238 2.21 1.22 27.58
CA GLN A 238 1.27 1.59 28.65
C GLN A 238 1.41 0.58 29.78
N LYS A 239 2.48 0.76 30.58
CA LYS A 239 2.43 0.36 31.98
C LYS A 239 1.49 1.32 32.69
N GLU A 240 0.60 0.75 33.50
CA GLU A 240 -0.16 1.44 34.54
C GLU A 240 0.72 2.37 35.38
#